data_AF-A0A9E4LU03-F1
#
_entry.id   AF-A0A9E4LU03-F1
#
_cell.length_a   1.000
_cell.length_b   1.000
_cell.length_c   1.000
_cell.angle_alpha   90.00
_cell.angle_beta   90.00
_cell.angle_gamma   90.00
#
_symmetry.space_group_name_H-M   'P 1'
#
loop_
_entity.id
_entity.type
_entity.pdbx_description
1 polymer ?
#
loop_
_entity_poly.entity_id
_entity_poly.type
_entity_poly.pdbx_seq_one_letter_code
_entity_poly.pdbx_strand_id
1 'polypeptide(L)' 'MTLKRLVSLPALAVWHALFWTFERATWQYDLMVLAILAFVWLTPPGWLGDPMAGGPGLLGILADLLR' A
#
# COMPACT_ATOMS: atom_id res chain seq x y z
N MET A 1 -4.03 8.12 30.90
CA MET A 1 -3.08 7.83 29.82
C MET A 1 -2.48 9.14 29.34
N THR A 2 -1.17 9.34 29.51
CA THR A 2 -0.49 10.62 29.24
C THR A 2 -0.49 10.93 27.74
N LEU A 3 -0.87 12.15 27.34
CA LEU A 3 -0.97 12.62 25.95
C LEU A 3 0.27 12.29 25.09
N LYS A 4 1.46 12.26 25.71
CA LYS A 4 2.72 11.87 25.06
C LYS A 4 2.71 10.44 24.49
N ARG A 5 2.04 9.49 25.16
CA ARG A 5 1.91 8.10 24.68
C ARG A 5 0.96 7.98 23.50
N LEU A 6 -0.09 8.81 23.46
CA LEU A 6 -1.06 8.80 22.36
C LEU A 6 -0.43 9.21 21.03
N VAL A 7 0.52 10.15 21.07
CA VAL A 7 1.22 10.63 19.88
C VAL A 7 2.45 9.79 19.54
N SER A 8 3.12 9.20 20.53
CA SER A 8 4.34 8.40 20.27
C SER A 8 4.04 7.08 19.56
N LEU A 9 2.89 6.46 19.79
CA LEU A 9 2.52 5.18 19.17
C LEU A 9 2.37 5.27 17.64
N PRO A 10 1.60 6.22 17.06
CA PRO A 10 1.53 6.36 15.61
C PRO A 10 2.86 6.80 15.01
N ALA A 11 3.62 7.67 15.68
CA ALA A 11 4.95 8.07 15.22
C ALA A 11 5.93 6.87 15.12
N LEU A 12 5.89 5.97 16.10
CA LEU A 12 6.69 4.75 16.11
C LEU A 12 6.24 3.78 14.99
N ALA A 13 4.93 3.66 14.76
CA ALA A 13 4.40 2.83 13.67
C ALA A 13 4.84 3.34 12.29
N VAL A 14 4.79 4.66 12.06
CA VAL A 14 5.29 5.29 10.84
C VAL A 14 6.80 5.07 10.70
N TRP A 15 7.57 5.21 11.78
CA TRP A 15 9.01 4.92 11.76
C TRP A 15 9.28 3.48 11.33
N HIS A 16 8.63 2.50 11.97
CA HIS A 16 8.79 1.10 11.63
C HIS A 16 8.38 0.77 10.19
N ALA A 17 7.35 1.45 9.66
CA ALA A 17 6.92 1.29 8.29
C ALA A 17 7.91 1.87 7.27
N LEU A 18 8.41 3.09 7.51
CA LEU A 18 9.38 3.74 6.62
C LEU A 18 10.73 3.00 6.58
N PHE A 19 11.19 2.49 7.74
CA PHE A 19 12.46 1.76 7.85
C PHE A 19 12.32 0.24 7.69
N TRP A 20 11.12 -0.25 7.38
CA TRP A 20 10.84 -1.68 7.15
C TRP A 20 11.36 -2.61 8.25
N THR A 21 11.12 -2.25 9.52
CA THR A 21 11.72 -2.95 10.66
C THR A 21 10.81 -4.02 11.28
N PHE A 22 9.60 -4.21 10.75
CA PHE A 22 8.74 -5.31 11.21
C PHE A 22 9.34 -6.64 10.79
N GLU A 23 9.25 -7.63 11.69
CA GLU A 23 9.75 -8.97 11.42
C GLU A 23 8.94 -9.64 10.30
N ARG A 24 9.60 -10.50 9.52
CA ARG A 24 8.93 -11.29 8.47
C ARG A 24 7.89 -12.23 9.09
N ALA A 25 6.84 -12.54 8.34
CA ALA A 25 5.71 -13.38 8.79
C ALA A 25 4.96 -12.82 10.01
N THR A 26 4.97 -11.49 10.16
CA THR A 26 4.08 -10.77 11.09
C THR A 26 2.99 -10.07 10.30
N TRP A 27 1.81 -9.88 10.90
CA TRP A 27 0.69 -9.26 10.21
C TRP A 27 0.98 -7.80 9.82
N GLN A 28 1.83 -7.07 10.56
CA GLN A 28 2.23 -5.70 10.21
C GLN A 28 3.08 -5.68 8.95
N TYR A 29 4.00 -6.64 8.81
CA TYR A 29 4.78 -6.85 7.60
C TYR A 29 3.85 -7.17 6.42
N ASP A 30 2.91 -8.09 6.62
CA ASP A 30 1.95 -8.49 5.58
C ASP A 30 1.09 -7.31 5.11
N LEU A 31 0.66 -6.43 6.03
CA LEU A 31 -0.05 -5.20 5.67
C LEU A 31 0.80 -4.24 4.83
N MET A 32 2.09 -4.09 5.14
CA MET A 32 2.99 -3.26 4.34
C MET A 32 3.20 -3.83 2.94
N VAL A 33 3.35 -5.15 2.81
CA VAL A 33 3.41 -5.82 1.50
C VAL A 33 2.11 -5.60 0.73
N LEU A 34 0.97 -5.79 1.39
CA LEU A 34 -0.35 -5.60 0.78
C LEU A 34 -0.55 -4.15 0.31
N ALA A 35 -0.03 -3.16 1.05
CA ALA A 35 -0.06 -1.76 0.63
C ALA A 35 0.75 -1.50 -0.65
N ILE A 36 1.93 -2.13 -0.79
CA ILE A 36 2.73 -2.04 -2.02
C ILE A 36 2.02 -2.74 -3.17
N LEU A 37 1.51 -3.96 -2.97
CA LEU A 37 0.79 -4.69 -4.01
C LEU A 37 -0.46 -3.93 -4.46
N ALA A 38 -1.20 -3.37 -3.52
CA ALA A 38 -2.32 -2.48 -3.81
C ALA A 38 -1.86 -1.28 -4.65
N PHE A 39 -0.76 -0.62 -4.30
CA PHE A 39 -0.22 0.47 -5.12
C PHE A 39 0.12 0.01 -6.54
N VAL A 40 0.83 -1.11 -6.71
CA VAL A 40 1.21 -1.63 -8.04
C VAL A 40 -0.01 -2.00 -8.88
N TRP A 41 -1.04 -2.60 -8.28
CA TRP A 41 -2.20 -3.10 -9.02
C TRP A 41 -3.31 -2.07 -9.22
N LEU A 42 -3.54 -1.19 -8.25
CA LEU A 42 -4.55 -0.14 -8.37
C LEU A 42 -4.07 1.04 -9.21
N THR A 43 -2.77 1.28 -9.31
CA THR A 43 -2.27 2.42 -10.11
C THR A 43 -2.41 2.09 -11.61
N PRO A 44 -3.26 2.81 -12.36
CA PRO A 44 -3.46 2.54 -13.77
C PRO A 44 -2.17 2.80 -14.55
N PRO A 45 -1.81 1.96 -15.53
CA PRO A 45 -0.60 2.14 -16.34
C PRO A 45 -0.53 3.52 -17.02
N GLY A 46 -1.69 4.03 -17.45
CA GLY A 46 -1.81 5.34 -18.07
C GLY A 46 -1.43 6.52 -17.17
N TRP A 47 -1.44 6.37 -15.84
CA TRP A 47 -0.98 7.41 -14.91
C TRP A 47 0.55 7.54 -14.90
N LEU A 48 1.27 6.44 -15.12
CA LEU A 48 2.72 6.45 -15.20
C LEU A 48 3.22 6.77 -16.62
N GLY A 49 2.33 6.84 -17.61
CA GLY A 49 2.71 6.99 -19.01
C GLY A 49 3.56 5.81 -19.50
N ASP A 50 3.32 4.62 -18.96
CA ASP A 50 4.13 3.43 -19.25
C ASP A 50 3.92 3.00 -20.72
N PRO A 51 4.98 3.03 -21.57
CA PRO A 51 4.88 2.62 -22.97
C PRO A 51 4.78 1.10 -23.16
N MET A 52 5.08 0.30 -22.12
CA MET A 52 5.09 -1.16 -22.17
C MET A 52 3.83 -1.78 -21.56
N ALA A 53 3.23 -1.13 -20.56
CA ALA A 53 2.00 -1.60 -19.93
C ALA A 53 0.76 -0.95 -20.58
N GLY A 54 0.15 -1.65 -21.53
CA GLY A 54 -1.10 -1.24 -22.18
C GLY A 54 -2.31 -2.04 -21.68
N GLY A 55 -3.41 -1.35 -21.36
CA GLY A 55 -4.69 -1.98 -21.02
C GLY A 55 -5.44 -1.31 -19.85
N PRO A 56 -6.71 -1.65 -19.63
CA PRO A 56 -7.43 -1.27 -18.41
C PRO A 56 -6.71 -1.95 -17.23
N GLY A 57 -6.11 -1.17 -16.33
CA GLY A 57 -5.52 -1.70 -15.11
C GLY A 57 -6.54 -2.48 -14.27
N LEU A 58 -6.15 -3.00 -13.09
CA LEU A 58 -7.04 -3.86 -12.29
C LEU A 58 -8.40 -3.19 -11.98
N LEU A 59 -8.38 -1.86 -11.75
CA LEU A 59 -9.60 -1.05 -11.60
C LEU A 59 -10.49 -1.00 -12.85
N GLY A 60 -9.90 -0.93 -14.05
CA GLY A 60 -10.66 -0.95 -15.30
C GLY A 60 -11.32 -2.31 -15.54
N ILE A 61 -10.62 -3.41 -15.26
CA ILE A 61 -11.18 -4.77 -15.35
C ILE A 61 -12.37 -4.94 -14.38
N LEU A 62 -12.23 -4.47 -13.15
CA LEU A 62 -13.32 -4.52 -12.16
C LEU A 62 -14.52 -3.64 -12.56
N ALA A 63 -14.26 -2.47 -13.14
CA ALA A 63 -15.31 -1.58 -13.64
C ALA A 63 -16.08 -2.22 -14.81
N ASP A 64 -15.39 -2.94 -15.70
CA ASP A 64 -16.00 -3.68 -16.80
C ASP A 64 -16.83 -4.88 -16.31
N LEU A 65 -16.39 -5.56 -15.24
CA LEU A 65 -17.12 -6.67 -14.64
C LEU A 65 -18.42 -6.23 -13.94
N LEU A 66 -18.46 -5.01 -13.42
CA LEU A 66 -19.61 -4.45 -12.71
C LEU A 66 -20.67 -3.85 -13.67
N ARG A 67 -20.33 -3.70 -14.94
CA ARG A 67 -21.19 -3.14 -15.99
C ARG A 67 -22.04 -4.20 -16.66
#